data_AF-A0A524GKS3-F1
#
_entry.id   AF-A0A524GKS3-F1
#
_cell.length_a   1.000
_cell.length_b   1.000
_cell.length_c   1.000
_cell.angle_alpha   90.00
_cell.angle_beta   90.00
_cell.angle_gamma   90.00
#
_symmetry.space_group_name_H-M   'P 1'
#
loop_
_entity.id
_entity.type
_entity.pdbx_description
1 polymer ?
#
loop_
_entity_poly.entity_id
_entity_poly.type
_entity_poly.pdbx_seq_one_letter_code
_entity_poly.pdbx_strand_id
1 'polypeptide(L)'
;MLNLGQCRTSSVPPGHYLYFQKLLQSRSCSRFNLQRRLSCRDACKPVAGQIKTYTAKTLILNIVETGWKTKENAATLWTFVSDLCVYFLISASRGAKILEEVLSPVFNGVIGSDDHSAYSAYLKNEKRQLCWPHLIKKTQGAQKQPSQPGSLYLCQKHAEGNGRLFTYWHAYLESDCSLEQLYHATTLIRARMKKYCYKYSE
;
A
#
# COMPACT_ATOMS: atom_id res chain seq x y z
N MET A 1 -3.41 35.64 -4.28
CA MET A 1 -3.38 35.07 -5.65
C MET A 1 -1.97 34.55 -5.90
N LEU A 2 -1.75 33.24 -5.85
CA LEU A 2 -0.46 32.66 -6.25
C LEU A 2 -0.53 32.29 -7.73
N ASN A 3 0.44 32.78 -8.48
CA ASN A 3 0.51 32.75 -9.94
C ASN A 3 0.87 31.32 -10.40
N LEU A 4 -0.15 30.51 -10.72
CA LEU A 4 -0.04 29.11 -11.17
C LEU A 4 0.34 28.98 -12.66
N GLY A 5 0.89 30.03 -13.26
CA GLY A 5 1.04 30.18 -14.72
C GLY A 5 2.14 29.38 -15.41
N GLN A 6 2.83 28.43 -14.76
CA GLN A 6 3.96 27.74 -15.39
C GLN A 6 4.00 26.20 -15.28
N CYS A 7 3.01 25.55 -14.66
CA CYS A 7 2.85 24.10 -14.88
C CYS A 7 2.15 23.88 -16.22
N ARG A 8 2.95 23.73 -17.29
CA ARG A 8 2.45 23.32 -18.61
C ARG A 8 1.70 22.00 -18.44
N THR A 9 0.39 22.03 -18.71
CA THR A 9 -0.42 20.81 -18.81
C THR A 9 -0.03 20.10 -20.12
N SER A 10 1.02 19.28 -20.10
CA SER A 10 1.21 18.28 -21.15
C SER A 10 0.16 17.18 -20.96
N SER A 11 -0.73 17.03 -21.94
CA SER A 11 -1.66 15.91 -22.03
C SER A 11 -0.89 14.59 -22.00
N VAL A 12 -1.00 13.82 -20.92
CA VAL A 12 -0.39 12.49 -20.80
C VAL A 12 -1.30 11.47 -21.51
N PRO A 13 -0.79 10.69 -22.47
CA PRO A 13 -1.58 9.70 -23.19
C PRO A 13 -1.90 8.47 -22.30
N PRO A 14 -2.94 7.66 -22.62
CA PRO A 14 -3.56 6.69 -21.70
C PRO A 14 -2.75 5.42 -21.34
N GLY A 15 -1.44 5.37 -21.61
CA GLY A 15 -0.67 4.12 -21.64
C GLY A 15 0.12 3.71 -20.39
N HIS A 16 0.24 4.56 -19.37
CA HIS A 16 1.26 4.40 -18.32
C HIS A 16 0.83 3.58 -17.08
N TYR A 17 -0.20 2.72 -17.17
CA TYR A 17 -0.64 1.88 -16.04
C TYR A 17 0.01 0.49 -15.96
N LEU A 18 0.87 0.11 -16.91
CA LEU A 18 1.32 -1.28 -17.06
C LEU A 18 2.62 -1.66 -16.33
N TYR A 19 3.26 -0.75 -15.59
CA TYR A 19 4.59 -1.05 -15.04
C TYR A 19 4.60 -1.88 -13.74
N PHE A 20 3.47 -1.99 -13.03
CA PHE A 20 3.43 -2.65 -11.72
C PHE A 20 3.13 -4.15 -11.73
N GLN A 21 2.93 -4.77 -12.90
CA GLN A 21 2.37 -6.14 -12.99
C GLN A 21 3.39 -7.23 -13.30
N LYS A 22 4.66 -6.91 -13.63
CA LYS A 22 5.63 -7.90 -14.12
C LYS A 22 6.47 -8.63 -13.06
N LEU A 23 6.40 -8.26 -11.78
CA LEU A 23 7.21 -8.91 -10.72
C LEU A 23 6.51 -10.07 -9.99
N LEU A 24 5.27 -10.43 -10.35
CA LEU A 24 4.50 -11.48 -9.64
C LEU A 24 4.11 -12.69 -10.49
N GLN A 25 4.69 -12.85 -11.70
CA GLN A 25 4.32 -13.93 -12.63
C GLN A 25 5.46 -14.89 -13.01
N SER A 26 6.52 -15.03 -12.20
CA SER A 26 7.40 -16.19 -12.34
C SER A 26 6.77 -17.40 -11.64
N ARG A 27 5.86 -18.08 -12.35
CA ARG A 27 5.46 -19.46 -12.03
C ARG A 27 6.67 -20.37 -12.27
N SER A 28 7.31 -20.84 -11.20
CA SER A 28 8.06 -22.09 -11.25
C SER A 28 7.87 -22.86 -9.95
N CYS A 29 7.00 -23.86 -10.03
CA CYS A 29 6.97 -24.95 -9.08
C CYS A 29 8.28 -25.75 -9.23
N SER A 30 9.08 -25.83 -8.18
CA SER A 30 9.96 -26.99 -7.91
C SER A 30 10.55 -26.89 -6.50
N ARG A 31 10.03 -27.72 -5.60
CA ARG A 31 10.80 -28.47 -4.60
C ARG A 31 11.92 -27.68 -3.89
N PHE A 32 11.54 -26.84 -2.91
CA PHE A 32 12.52 -26.34 -1.94
C PHE A 32 12.99 -27.51 -1.07
N ASN A 33 14.15 -28.08 -1.41
CA ASN A 33 14.84 -29.06 -0.58
C ASN A 33 15.21 -28.41 0.77
N LEU A 34 14.47 -28.75 1.82
CA LEU A 34 14.67 -28.30 3.20
C LEU A 34 15.75 -29.13 3.91
N GLN A 35 16.87 -29.42 3.24
CA GLN A 35 17.96 -30.17 3.86
C GLN A 35 19.31 -29.53 3.49
N ARG A 36 20.02 -29.06 4.53
CA ARG A 36 21.32 -28.33 4.56
C ARG A 36 21.35 -26.82 4.24
N ARG A 37 20.68 -25.96 5.04
CA ARG A 37 20.95 -24.49 5.09
C ARG A 37 20.86 -23.87 6.50
N LEU A 38 21.13 -24.63 7.57
CA LEU A 38 21.10 -24.08 8.94
C LEU A 38 22.22 -23.03 9.17
N SER A 39 23.44 -23.30 8.67
CA SER A 39 24.60 -22.40 8.84
C SER A 39 24.40 -21.01 8.21
N CYS A 40 23.90 -20.92 6.96
CA CYS A 40 23.64 -19.63 6.33
C CYS A 40 22.48 -18.87 7.00
N ARG A 41 21.47 -19.60 7.51
CA ARG A 41 20.37 -18.99 8.27
C ARG A 41 20.90 -18.35 9.55
N ASP A 42 21.75 -19.06 10.27
CA ASP A 42 22.31 -18.59 11.54
C ASP A 42 23.25 -17.39 11.33
N ALA A 43 24.06 -17.40 10.27
CA ALA A 43 24.93 -16.29 9.90
C ALA A 43 24.14 -15.01 9.55
N CYS A 44 22.96 -15.14 8.94
CA CYS A 44 22.11 -14.00 8.59
C CYS A 44 21.22 -13.51 9.74
N LYS A 45 21.11 -14.23 10.87
CA LYS A 45 20.25 -13.83 12.01
C LYS A 45 20.54 -12.42 12.54
N PRO A 46 21.81 -12.00 12.75
CA PRO A 46 22.09 -10.66 13.25
C PRO A 46 21.62 -9.57 12.28
N VAL A 47 21.89 -9.75 10.99
CA VAL A 47 21.48 -8.81 9.93
C VAL A 47 19.96 -8.76 9.81
N ALA A 48 19.28 -9.91 9.83
CA ALA A 48 17.82 -9.96 9.83
C ALA A 48 17.23 -9.28 11.07
N GLY A 49 17.87 -9.41 12.23
CA GLY A 49 17.51 -8.70 13.45
C GLY A 49 17.64 -7.17 13.31
N GLN A 50 18.74 -6.69 12.74
CA GLN A 50 18.96 -5.26 12.47
C GLN A 50 17.91 -4.70 11.50
N ILE A 51 17.63 -5.42 10.41
CA ILE A 51 16.58 -5.06 9.46
C ILE A 51 15.23 -4.99 10.16
N LYS A 52 14.88 -6.00 10.98
CA LYS A 52 13.63 -5.99 11.77
C LYS A 52 13.55 -4.77 12.69
N THR A 53 14.64 -4.45 13.41
CA THR A 53 14.70 -3.28 14.29
C THR A 53 14.54 -1.97 13.52
N TYR A 54 15.13 -1.87 12.32
CA TYR A 54 14.95 -0.71 11.46
C TYR A 54 13.49 -0.60 10.96
N THR A 55 12.91 -1.70 10.49
CA THR A 55 11.51 -1.79 10.05
C THR A 55 10.54 -1.30 11.12
N ALA A 56 10.79 -1.61 12.40
CA ALA A 56 9.93 -1.17 13.51
C ALA A 56 10.05 0.33 13.83
N LYS A 57 11.07 1.03 13.32
CA LYS A 57 11.39 2.44 13.66
C LYS A 57 11.26 3.42 12.49
N THR A 58 11.07 2.93 11.26
CA THR A 58 10.91 3.81 10.10
C THR A 58 9.62 4.62 10.18
N LEU A 59 9.60 5.78 9.53
CA LEU A 59 8.44 6.68 9.49
C LEU A 59 7.42 6.29 8.44
N ILE A 60 7.84 5.62 7.36
CA ILE A 60 6.98 5.19 6.25
C ILE A 60 7.22 3.72 5.99
N LEU A 61 6.16 2.92 6.10
CA LEU A 61 6.27 1.47 5.93
C LEU A 61 5.13 0.94 5.09
N ASN A 62 5.46 0.30 3.96
CA ASN A 62 4.47 -0.42 3.16
C ASN A 62 4.47 -1.89 3.53
N ILE A 63 3.31 -2.47 3.77
CA ILE A 63 3.16 -3.86 4.19
C ILE A 63 2.22 -4.57 3.22
N VAL A 64 2.63 -5.75 2.77
CA VAL A 64 1.81 -6.65 1.98
C VAL A 64 1.98 -8.08 2.44
N GLU A 65 0.89 -8.82 2.43
CA GLU A 65 0.86 -10.23 2.77
C GLU A 65 0.33 -11.09 1.63
N THR A 66 1.01 -12.21 1.37
CA THR A 66 0.61 -13.18 0.35
C THR A 66 0.46 -14.55 1.02
N GLY A 67 -0.78 -15.03 1.09
CA GLY A 67 -1.10 -16.33 1.67
C GLY A 67 -1.12 -17.46 0.65
N TRP A 68 -0.72 -18.65 1.05
CA TRP A 68 -0.92 -19.90 0.32
C TRP A 68 -1.34 -21.03 1.27
N LYS A 69 -2.04 -22.01 0.71
CA LYS A 69 -2.43 -23.24 1.41
C LYS A 69 -1.67 -24.41 0.80
N THR A 70 -1.13 -25.28 1.64
CA THR A 70 -0.70 -26.64 1.32
C THR A 70 -1.73 -27.64 1.85
N LYS A 71 -1.61 -28.92 1.49
CA LYS A 71 -2.55 -29.95 1.97
C LYS A 71 -2.65 -30.01 3.49
N GLU A 72 -1.54 -29.78 4.20
CA GLU A 72 -1.51 -29.84 5.66
C GLU A 72 -1.48 -28.47 6.37
N ASN A 73 -1.13 -27.36 5.72
CA ASN A 73 -0.88 -26.09 6.41
C ASN A 73 -1.25 -24.83 5.61
N ALA A 74 -1.55 -23.73 6.30
CA ALA A 74 -1.59 -22.39 5.71
C ALA A 74 -0.33 -21.62 6.08
N ALA A 75 0.21 -20.87 5.12
CA ALA A 75 1.36 -19.99 5.34
C ALA A 75 1.13 -18.66 4.66
N THR A 76 1.70 -17.61 5.25
CA THR A 76 1.63 -16.23 4.77
C THR A 76 3.04 -15.67 4.73
N LEU A 77 3.44 -15.15 3.57
CA LEU A 77 4.61 -14.30 3.45
C LEU A 77 4.20 -12.86 3.72
N TRP A 78 4.73 -12.30 4.79
CA TRP A 78 4.69 -10.88 5.10
C TRP A 78 5.91 -10.19 4.50
N THR A 79 5.67 -9.06 3.84
CA THR A 79 6.71 -8.22 3.24
C THR A 79 6.54 -6.81 3.78
N PHE A 80 7.56 -6.31 4.48
CA PHE A 80 7.60 -4.97 5.04
C PHE A 80 8.66 -4.18 4.27
N VAL A 81 8.24 -3.12 3.59
CA VAL A 81 9.07 -2.31 2.70
C VAL A 81 9.20 -0.91 3.30
N SER A 82 10.41 -0.59 3.75
CA SER A 82 10.79 0.77 4.14
C SER A 82 11.53 1.46 2.99
N ASP A 83 11.99 2.68 3.26
CA ASP A 83 12.88 3.47 2.43
C ASP A 83 14.27 2.82 2.23
N LEU A 84 14.82 2.14 3.25
CA LEU A 84 16.17 1.57 3.18
C LEU A 84 16.23 0.04 3.07
N CYS A 85 15.18 -0.69 3.46
CA CYS A 85 15.25 -2.15 3.50
C CYS A 85 13.91 -2.83 3.27
N VAL A 86 13.97 -4.12 2.96
CA VAL A 86 12.80 -5.01 2.91
C VAL A 86 12.98 -6.13 3.91
N TYR A 87 12.01 -6.28 4.82
CA TYR A 87 11.95 -7.39 5.77
C TYR A 87 10.90 -8.40 5.33
N PHE A 88 11.30 -9.66 5.24
CA PHE A 88 10.42 -10.78 4.90
C PHE A 88 10.21 -11.70 6.09
N LEU A 89 8.97 -12.09 6.33
CA LEU A 89 8.60 -13.03 7.40
C LEU A 89 7.57 -14.03 6.89
N ILE A 90 7.87 -15.32 7.01
CA ILE A 90 6.89 -16.37 6.77
C ILE A 90 6.25 -16.75 8.11
N SER A 91 4.92 -16.72 8.17
CA SER A 91 4.15 -17.09 9.37
C SER A 91 2.98 -17.99 9.00
N ALA A 92 2.59 -18.87 9.92
CA ALA A 92 1.34 -19.62 9.81
C ALA A 92 0.09 -18.74 10.01
N SER A 93 0.28 -17.52 10.55
CA SER A 93 -0.79 -16.56 10.81
C SER A 93 -0.74 -15.39 9.83
N ARG A 94 -1.93 -14.96 9.40
CA ARG A 94 -2.19 -13.70 8.69
C ARG A 94 -2.79 -12.63 9.62
N GLY A 95 -2.79 -12.86 10.93
CA GLY A 95 -3.42 -11.98 11.92
C GLY A 95 -2.56 -10.81 12.38
N ALA A 96 -3.20 -9.84 13.04
CA ALA A 96 -2.57 -8.65 13.61
C ALA A 96 -1.42 -8.93 14.58
N LYS A 97 -1.43 -10.10 15.23
CA LYS A 97 -0.36 -10.54 16.14
C LYS A 97 1.04 -10.49 15.48
N ILE A 98 1.12 -10.77 14.19
CA ILE A 98 2.40 -10.70 13.46
C ILE A 98 2.90 -9.25 13.34
N LEU A 99 1.98 -8.30 13.21
CA LEU A 99 2.33 -6.87 13.20
C LEU A 99 2.86 -6.45 14.58
N GLU A 100 2.23 -6.88 15.69
CA GLU A 100 2.71 -6.60 17.05
C GLU A 100 4.10 -7.20 17.31
N GLU A 101 4.35 -8.43 16.86
CA GLU A 101 5.63 -9.11 17.00
C GLU A 101 6.77 -8.45 16.21
N VAL A 102 6.45 -7.80 15.08
CA VAL A 102 7.43 -7.17 14.19
C VAL A 102 7.64 -5.70 14.50
N LEU A 103 6.56 -4.95 14.70
CA LEU A 103 6.54 -3.50 14.81
C LEU A 103 6.40 -2.98 16.25
N SER A 104 6.20 -3.87 17.23
CA SER A 104 5.76 -3.55 18.60
C SER A 104 4.27 -3.19 18.65
N PRO A 105 3.65 -3.05 19.84
CA PRO A 105 2.22 -2.72 19.95
C PRO A 105 1.81 -1.35 19.42
N VAL A 106 2.76 -0.42 19.25
CA VAL A 106 2.53 0.94 18.74
C VAL A 106 3.57 1.25 17.67
N PHE A 107 3.12 1.74 16.51
CA PHE A 107 3.98 2.13 15.39
C PHE A 107 3.89 3.63 15.15
N ASN A 108 4.98 4.37 15.37
CA ASN A 108 5.00 5.84 15.33
C ASN A 108 5.24 6.40 13.92
N GLY A 109 4.64 5.78 12.90
CA GLY A 109 4.81 6.14 11.49
C GLY A 109 3.53 5.91 10.68
N VAL A 110 3.61 6.08 9.36
CA VAL A 110 2.51 5.83 8.45
C VAL A 110 2.66 4.46 7.81
N ILE A 111 1.66 3.61 8.03
CA ILE A 111 1.58 2.31 7.35
C ILE A 111 0.79 2.45 6.04
N GLY A 112 1.41 2.03 4.94
CA GLY A 112 0.77 1.75 3.67
C GLY A 112 0.37 0.28 3.59
N SER A 113 -0.92 -0.04 3.50
CA SER A 113 -1.39 -1.43 3.42
C SER A 113 -2.63 -1.58 2.54
N ASP A 114 -3.04 -2.80 2.23
CA ASP A 114 -4.38 -3.03 1.70
C ASP A 114 -5.46 -2.82 2.80
N ASP A 115 -6.70 -3.21 2.49
CA ASP A 115 -7.86 -3.06 3.39
C ASP A 115 -8.10 -4.31 4.27
N HIS A 116 -7.08 -5.14 4.49
CA HIS A 116 -7.23 -6.35 5.31
C HIS A 116 -7.45 -6.02 6.80
N SER A 117 -8.29 -6.81 7.45
CA SER A 117 -8.76 -6.55 8.84
C SER A 117 -7.63 -6.61 9.87
N ALA A 118 -6.55 -7.33 9.61
CA ALA A 118 -5.38 -7.38 10.50
C ALA A 118 -4.79 -5.98 10.75
N TYR A 119 -4.75 -5.13 9.72
CA TYR A 119 -4.24 -3.76 9.85
C TYR A 119 -5.18 -2.89 10.69
N SER A 120 -6.49 -3.07 10.56
CA SER A 120 -7.48 -2.33 11.36
C SER A 120 -7.40 -2.73 12.83
N ALA A 121 -7.24 -4.03 13.09
CA ALA A 121 -7.09 -4.56 14.44
C ALA A 121 -5.79 -4.09 15.11
N TYR A 122 -4.69 -4.02 14.36
CA TYR A 122 -3.40 -3.53 14.86
C TYR A 122 -3.41 -2.02 15.15
N LEU A 123 -3.90 -1.21 14.21
CA LEU A 123 -3.83 0.26 14.31
C LEU A 123 -4.92 0.89 15.19
N LYS A 124 -5.94 0.14 15.64
CA LYS A 124 -6.97 0.60 16.59
C LYS A 124 -7.53 2.01 16.29
N ASN A 125 -7.84 2.28 15.02
CA ASN A 125 -8.33 3.56 14.47
C ASN A 125 -7.29 4.66 14.18
N GLU A 126 -6.00 4.36 14.27
CA GLU A 126 -4.95 5.24 13.76
C GLU A 126 -4.98 5.33 12.22
N LYS A 127 -4.42 6.42 11.70
CA LYS A 127 -4.45 6.71 10.26
C LYS A 127 -3.48 5.79 9.53
N ARG A 128 -3.98 5.03 8.56
CA ARG A 128 -3.18 4.33 7.56
C ARG A 128 -3.39 4.90 6.17
N GLN A 129 -2.39 4.72 5.31
CA GLN A 129 -2.53 4.93 3.88
C GLN A 129 -3.01 3.63 3.25
N LEU A 130 -4.18 3.65 2.59
CA LEU A 130 -4.60 2.51 1.79
C LEU A 130 -3.79 2.45 0.49
N CYS A 131 -3.40 1.24 0.11
CA CYS A 131 -2.59 0.94 -1.05
C CYS A 131 -3.33 1.35 -2.33
N TRP A 132 -2.74 2.28 -3.10
CA TRP A 132 -3.32 2.82 -4.31
C TRP A 132 -3.78 1.75 -5.33
N PRO A 133 -2.97 0.73 -5.66
CA PRO A 133 -3.41 -0.38 -6.51
C PRO A 133 -4.72 -1.04 -6.05
N HIS A 134 -4.88 -1.26 -4.74
CA HIS A 134 -6.08 -1.90 -4.19
C HIS A 134 -7.28 -0.94 -4.24
N LEU A 135 -7.08 0.35 -3.92
CA LEU A 135 -8.11 1.37 -4.05
C LEU A 135 -8.62 1.47 -5.49
N ILE A 136 -7.72 1.57 -6.46
CA ILE A 136 -8.07 1.68 -7.89
C ILE A 136 -8.85 0.45 -8.34
N LYS A 137 -8.38 -0.76 -8.01
CA LYS A 137 -9.08 -2.01 -8.36
C LYS A 137 -10.47 -2.08 -7.71
N LYS A 138 -10.61 -1.69 -6.45
CA LYS A 138 -11.89 -1.66 -5.73
C LYS A 138 -12.87 -0.69 -6.41
N THR A 139 -12.40 0.51 -6.74
CA THR A 139 -13.20 1.51 -7.46
C THR A 139 -13.62 1.02 -8.84
N GLN A 140 -12.72 0.41 -9.62
CA GLN A 140 -13.03 -0.12 -10.95
C GLN A 140 -13.99 -1.32 -10.90
N GLY A 141 -13.81 -2.22 -9.93
CA GLY A 141 -14.71 -3.36 -9.73
C GLY A 141 -16.13 -2.92 -9.41
N ALA A 142 -16.28 -1.95 -8.49
CA ALA A 142 -17.57 -1.41 -8.11
C ALA A 142 -18.26 -0.60 -9.22
N GLN A 143 -17.51 -0.02 -10.17
CA GLN A 143 -18.11 0.59 -11.36
C GLN A 143 -18.68 -0.45 -12.33
N LYS A 144 -18.03 -1.61 -12.46
CA LYS A 144 -18.47 -2.70 -13.35
C LYS A 144 -19.68 -3.45 -12.80
N GLN A 145 -19.74 -3.59 -11.47
CA GLN A 145 -20.81 -4.28 -10.77
C GLN A 145 -21.24 -3.45 -9.56
N PRO A 146 -22.01 -2.37 -9.78
CA PRO A 146 -22.46 -1.50 -8.70
C PRO A 146 -23.50 -2.24 -7.86
N SER A 147 -23.31 -2.24 -6.53
CA SER A 147 -24.27 -2.83 -5.60
C SER A 147 -25.54 -2.01 -5.45
N GLN A 148 -25.43 -0.68 -5.62
CA GLN A 148 -26.51 0.31 -5.51
C GLN A 148 -26.24 1.51 -6.46
N PRO A 149 -27.27 2.27 -6.91
CA PRO A 149 -27.07 3.42 -7.80
C PRO A 149 -26.08 4.47 -7.26
N GLY A 150 -26.10 4.74 -5.95
CA GLY A 150 -25.16 5.66 -5.31
C GLY A 150 -23.70 5.21 -5.36
N SER A 151 -23.45 3.90 -5.34
CA SER A 151 -22.10 3.31 -5.37
C SER A 151 -21.38 3.59 -6.69
N LEU A 152 -22.10 3.59 -7.81
CA LEU A 152 -21.53 3.89 -9.13
C LEU A 152 -21.01 5.33 -9.18
N TYR A 153 -21.86 6.28 -8.79
CA TYR A 153 -21.50 7.70 -8.79
C TYR A 153 -20.33 7.98 -7.83
N LEU A 154 -20.38 7.42 -6.61
CA LEU A 154 -19.28 7.48 -5.64
C LEU A 154 -17.95 7.00 -6.27
N CYS A 155 -17.97 5.84 -6.94
CA CYS A 155 -16.78 5.25 -7.52
C CYS A 155 -16.27 6.04 -8.73
N GLN A 156 -17.15 6.60 -9.56
CA GLN A 156 -16.74 7.49 -10.66
C GLN A 156 -16.03 8.74 -10.11
N LYS A 157 -16.60 9.38 -9.09
CA LYS A 157 -15.99 10.56 -8.45
C LYS A 157 -14.69 10.26 -7.73
N HIS A 158 -14.56 9.06 -7.15
CA HIS A 158 -13.27 8.60 -6.62
C HIS A 158 -12.24 8.35 -7.73
N ALA A 159 -12.62 7.75 -8.85
CA ALA A 159 -11.70 7.55 -9.98
C ALA A 159 -11.19 8.88 -10.56
N GLU A 160 -12.09 9.85 -10.76
CA GLU A 160 -11.72 11.22 -11.17
C GLU A 160 -10.78 11.88 -10.14
N GLY A 161 -11.11 11.79 -8.86
CA GLY A 161 -10.29 12.32 -7.76
C GLY A 161 -8.90 11.69 -7.72
N ASN A 162 -8.82 10.37 -7.85
CA ASN A 162 -7.56 9.62 -7.91
C ASN A 162 -6.70 10.09 -9.09
N GLY A 163 -7.27 10.19 -10.30
CA GLY A 163 -6.54 10.66 -11.48
C GLY A 163 -5.95 12.06 -11.27
N ARG A 164 -6.71 12.96 -10.64
CA ARG A 164 -6.21 14.30 -10.28
C ARG A 164 -5.09 14.21 -9.24
N LEU A 165 -5.23 13.41 -8.17
CA LEU A 165 -4.16 13.25 -7.18
C LEU A 165 -2.86 12.73 -7.82
N PHE A 166 -2.95 11.74 -8.71
CA PHE A 166 -1.78 11.24 -9.44
C PHE A 166 -1.16 12.29 -10.36
N THR A 167 -1.96 13.13 -11.00
CA THR A 167 -1.43 14.25 -11.81
C THR A 167 -0.59 15.19 -10.96
N TYR A 168 -1.08 15.57 -9.77
CA TYR A 168 -0.32 16.42 -8.85
C TYR A 168 0.91 15.71 -8.29
N TRP A 169 0.81 14.40 -8.00
CA TRP A 169 1.95 13.60 -7.57
C TRP A 169 3.05 13.54 -8.62
N HIS A 170 2.71 13.28 -9.89
CA HIS A 170 3.68 13.26 -10.98
C HIS A 170 4.32 14.63 -11.21
N ALA A 171 3.53 15.70 -11.19
CA ALA A 171 4.07 17.06 -11.27
C ALA A 171 5.02 17.38 -10.11
N TYR A 172 4.73 16.91 -8.90
CA TYR A 172 5.61 17.04 -7.73
C TYR A 172 6.93 16.30 -7.90
N LEU A 173 6.93 15.11 -8.52
CA LEU A 173 8.17 14.36 -8.77
C LEU A 173 9.11 15.05 -9.77
N GLU A 174 8.57 15.93 -10.60
CA GLU A 174 9.29 16.69 -11.63
C GLU A 174 9.58 18.14 -11.21
N SER A 175 9.21 18.54 -10.00
CA SER A 175 9.34 19.91 -9.50
C SER A 175 10.12 19.99 -8.20
N ASP A 176 10.58 21.20 -7.85
CA ASP A 176 11.22 21.49 -6.55
C ASP A 176 10.17 21.79 -5.45
N CYS A 177 8.93 21.33 -5.63
CA CYS A 177 7.88 21.55 -4.64
C CYS A 177 8.14 20.72 -3.39
N SER A 178 7.78 21.25 -2.22
CA SER A 178 7.80 20.47 -0.98
C SER A 178 6.59 19.54 -0.89
N LEU A 179 6.71 18.48 -0.08
CA LEU A 179 5.59 17.58 0.23
C LEU A 179 4.41 18.33 0.86
N GLU A 180 4.69 19.37 1.65
CA GLU A 180 3.68 20.25 2.24
C GLU A 180 2.90 21.03 1.17
N GLN A 181 3.61 21.56 0.17
CA GLN A 181 2.96 22.24 -0.97
C GLN A 181 2.08 21.27 -1.76
N LEU A 182 2.53 20.04 -2.01
CA LEU A 182 1.70 19.00 -2.63
C LEU A 182 0.46 18.69 -1.77
N TYR A 183 0.64 18.54 -0.45
CA TYR A 183 -0.45 18.30 0.48
C TYR A 183 -1.50 19.41 0.42
N HIS A 184 -1.07 20.68 0.42
CA HIS A 184 -1.96 21.83 0.29
C HIS A 184 -2.66 21.86 -1.07
N ALA A 185 -1.91 21.70 -2.16
CA ALA A 185 -2.44 21.72 -3.53
C ALA A 185 -3.52 20.66 -3.76
N THR A 186 -3.43 19.52 -3.09
CA THR A 186 -4.41 18.42 -3.19
C THR A 186 -5.57 18.51 -2.19
N THR A 187 -5.59 19.50 -1.29
CA THR A 187 -6.57 19.59 -0.18
C THR A 187 -8.01 19.56 -0.66
N LEU A 188 -8.35 20.35 -1.69
CA LEU A 188 -9.73 20.41 -2.21
C LEU A 188 -10.16 19.10 -2.87
N ILE A 189 -9.23 18.37 -3.51
CA ILE A 189 -9.52 17.07 -4.11
C ILE A 189 -9.85 16.06 -3.00
N ARG A 190 -8.99 15.98 -1.97
CA ARG A 190 -9.17 15.10 -0.82
C ARG A 190 -10.46 15.42 -0.04
N ALA A 191 -10.76 16.70 0.16
CA ALA A 191 -11.99 17.13 0.82
C ALA A 191 -13.27 16.71 0.06
N ARG A 192 -13.27 16.84 -1.28
CA ARG A 192 -14.40 16.38 -2.12
C ARG A 192 -14.57 14.87 -2.07
N MET A 193 -13.48 14.11 -2.19
CA MET A 193 -13.52 12.65 -2.08
C MET A 193 -14.09 12.21 -0.72
N LYS A 194 -13.61 12.83 0.36
CA LYS A 194 -14.14 12.60 1.72
C LYS A 194 -15.64 12.90 1.83
N LYS A 195 -16.10 14.01 1.23
CA LYS A 195 -17.53 14.37 1.19
C LYS A 195 -18.37 13.29 0.50
N TYR A 196 -17.88 12.71 -0.59
CA TYR A 196 -18.58 11.61 -1.25
C TYR A 196 -18.64 10.36 -0.37
N CYS A 197 -17.56 10.01 0.33
CA CYS A 197 -17.60 8.88 1.28
C CYS A 197 -18.71 9.05 2.33
N TYR A 198 -18.84 10.24 2.93
CA TYR A 198 -19.90 10.49 3.92
C TYR A 198 -21.31 10.50 3.33
N LYS A 199 -21.47 10.97 2.09
CA LYS A 199 -22.77 11.00 1.42
C LYS A 199 -23.32 9.60 1.14
N TYR A 200 -22.43 8.62 0.98
CA TYR A 200 -22.75 7.26 0.53
C TYR A 200 -22.24 6.19 1.51
N SER A 201 -22.13 6.53 2.81
CA SER A 201 -21.67 5.61 3.87
C SER A 201 -22.79 4.79 4.51
N GLU A 202 -24.03 4.92 4.02
CA GLU A 202 -25.22 4.20 4.48
C GLU A 202 -25.64 3.12 3.47
#